data_AF-A0A2I0K5V1-F1
#
_entry.id   AF-A0A2I0K5V1-F1
#
_cell.length_a   1.000
_cell.length_b   1.000
_cell.length_c   1.000
_cell.angle_alpha   90.00
_cell.angle_beta   90.00
_cell.angle_gamma   90.00
#
_symmetry.space_group_name_H-M   'P 1'
#
loop_
_entity.id
_entity.type
_entity.pdbx_description
1 polymer ?
#
loop_
_entity_poly.entity_id
_entity_poly.type
_entity_poly.pdbx_seq_one_letter_code
_entity_poly.pdbx_strand_id
1 'polypeptide(L)'
;MNGAVEAANKNIKKIIEKMTVNYKDRHEMLPFALLAYRTSIRSSTGATPYSLVYGMETVLLIEVEIPSMRIMARAFNKKVRIREFSPGDLILWKVLHIALDSRGKFAYKYDGPFIVKEVFNGGAIILNDMDGNENALPVNADAFKKYYP
;
A
#
# COMPACT_ATOMS: atom_id res chain seq x y z
N MET A 1 4.17 -36.95 21.80
CA MET A 1 4.00 -35.92 22.85
C MET A 1 4.36 -34.56 22.24
N ASN A 2 3.46 -33.57 22.27
CA ASN A 2 3.66 -32.24 21.68
C ASN A 2 3.68 -31.09 22.72
N GLY A 3 3.90 -31.42 24.00
CA GLY A 3 3.73 -30.47 25.11
C GLY A 3 4.60 -29.20 25.03
N ALA A 4 5.81 -29.28 24.48
CA ALA A 4 6.67 -28.11 24.31
C ALA A 4 6.10 -27.11 23.29
N VAL A 5 5.56 -27.62 22.17
CA VAL A 5 4.92 -26.81 21.13
C VAL A 5 3.62 -26.19 21.66
N GLU A 6 2.84 -26.95 22.42
CA GLU A 6 1.61 -26.45 23.05
C GLU A 6 1.88 -25.30 24.04
N ALA A 7 2.92 -25.44 24.86
CA ALA A 7 3.35 -24.39 25.79
C ALA A 7 3.81 -23.12 25.06
N ALA A 8 4.59 -23.26 23.99
CA ALA A 8 5.03 -22.14 23.17
C ALA A 8 3.84 -21.43 22.49
N ASN A 9 2.93 -22.18 21.88
CA ASN A 9 1.73 -21.64 21.23
C ASN A 9 0.83 -20.89 22.22
N LYS A 10 0.69 -21.40 23.45
CA LYS A 10 -0.05 -20.72 24.53
C LYS A 10 0.57 -19.38 24.90
N ASN A 11 1.91 -19.28 24.92
CA ASN A 11 2.60 -18.02 25.19
C ASN A 11 2.45 -17.02 24.05
N ILE A 12 2.61 -17.46 22.80
CA ILE A 12 2.43 -16.59 21.62
C ILE A 12 0.99 -16.04 21.57
N LYS A 13 -0.01 -16.89 21.84
CA LYS A 13 -1.42 -16.46 21.92
C LYS A 13 -1.62 -15.34 22.94
N LYS A 14 -1.05 -15.46 24.15
CA LYS A 14 -1.13 -14.42 25.19
C LYS A 14 -0.49 -13.10 24.75
N ILE A 15 0.64 -13.15 24.02
CA ILE A 15 1.30 -11.94 23.52
C ILE A 15 0.43 -11.26 22.47
N ILE A 16 -0.13 -12.02 21.53
CA ILE A 16 -1.05 -11.49 20.51
C ILE A 16 -2.27 -10.86 21.18
N GLU A 17 -2.89 -11.53 22.15
CA GLU A 17 -4.05 -11.01 22.89
C GLU A 17 -3.76 -9.68 23.60
N LYS A 18 -2.53 -9.48 24.09
CA LYS A 18 -2.12 -8.20 24.71
C LYS A 18 -1.84 -7.09 23.70
N MET A 19 -1.30 -7.42 22.54
CA MET A 19 -0.99 -6.45 21.47
C MET A 19 -2.21 -6.07 20.63
N THR A 20 -3.23 -6.92 20.61
CA THR A 20 -4.42 -6.73 19.78
C THR A 20 -5.45 -5.86 20.49
N VAL A 21 -5.79 -4.71 19.91
CA VAL A 21 -6.90 -3.85 20.39
C VAL A 21 -8.24 -4.29 19.78
N ASN A 22 -8.25 -4.73 18.52
CA ASN A 22 -9.43 -5.21 17.82
C ASN A 22 -9.15 -6.56 17.13
N TYR A 23 -10.14 -7.47 17.05
CA TYR A 23 -9.95 -8.82 16.48
C TYR A 23 -9.41 -8.79 15.05
N LYS A 24 -9.76 -7.74 14.29
CA LYS A 24 -9.33 -7.54 12.91
C LYS A 24 -7.83 -7.29 12.77
N ASP A 25 -7.12 -6.95 13.84
CA ASP A 25 -5.70 -6.60 13.76
C ASP A 25 -4.79 -7.79 14.09
N ARG A 26 -5.35 -8.95 14.47
CA ARG A 26 -4.59 -10.14 14.90
C ARG A 26 -3.51 -10.58 13.90
N HIS A 27 -3.84 -10.52 12.61
CA HIS A 27 -2.92 -10.91 11.54
C HIS A 27 -1.83 -9.85 11.29
N GLU A 28 -2.11 -8.58 11.56
CA GLU A 28 -1.12 -7.50 11.53
C GLU A 28 -0.19 -7.56 12.76
N MET A 29 -0.70 -8.05 13.90
CA MET A 29 0.05 -8.15 15.18
C MET A 29 0.91 -9.43 15.30
N LEU A 30 0.62 -10.47 14.52
CA LEU A 30 1.34 -11.75 14.58
C LEU A 30 2.88 -11.61 14.42
N PRO A 31 3.43 -10.82 13.48
CA PRO A 31 4.87 -10.63 13.35
C PRO A 31 5.49 -10.02 14.61
N PHE A 32 4.82 -9.01 15.19
CA PHE A 32 5.28 -8.32 16.39
C PHE A 32 5.24 -9.22 17.63
N ALA A 33 4.21 -10.06 17.75
CA ALA A 33 4.10 -11.02 18.84
C ALA A 33 5.18 -12.11 18.79
N LEU A 34 5.51 -12.60 17.59
CA LEU A 34 6.60 -13.55 17.40
C LEU A 34 7.96 -12.93 17.70
N LEU A 35 8.16 -11.67 17.32
CA LEU A 35 9.36 -10.92 17.67
C LEU A 35 9.53 -10.79 19.17
N ALA A 36 8.51 -10.28 19.88
CA ALA A 36 8.52 -10.17 21.33
C ALA A 36 8.76 -11.53 22.01
N TYR A 37 8.23 -12.62 21.44
CA TYR A 37 8.52 -13.96 21.94
C TYR A 37 10.01 -14.34 21.79
N ARG A 38 10.64 -13.99 20.68
CA ARG A 38 12.04 -14.34 20.38
C ARG A 38 13.07 -13.52 21.17
N THR A 39 12.78 -12.25 21.43
CA THR A 39 13.70 -11.30 22.08
C THR A 39 13.49 -11.17 23.59
N SER A 40 12.37 -11.65 24.13
CA SER A 40 12.10 -11.59 25.57
C SER A 40 12.84 -12.69 26.33
N ILE A 41 13.55 -12.29 27.38
CA ILE A 41 14.21 -13.21 28.32
C ILE A 41 13.15 -14.08 29.01
N ARG A 42 13.35 -15.39 28.99
CA ARG A 42 12.47 -16.35 29.66
C ARG A 42 12.89 -16.51 31.12
N SER A 43 11.97 -16.31 32.04
CA SER A 43 12.24 -16.52 33.48
C SER A 43 12.74 -17.93 33.82
N SER A 44 12.39 -18.93 33.02
CA SER A 44 12.84 -20.32 33.23
C SER A 44 14.28 -20.60 32.78
N THR A 45 14.79 -19.86 31.80
CA THR A 45 16.11 -20.14 31.16
C THR A 45 17.08 -18.97 31.29
N GLY A 46 16.62 -17.79 31.73
CA GLY A 46 17.44 -16.58 31.82
C GLY A 46 17.94 -16.05 30.47
N ALA A 47 17.56 -16.68 29.36
CA ALA A 47 17.99 -16.38 28.02
C ALA A 47 16.79 -16.06 27.10
N THR A 48 17.08 -15.42 25.98
CA THR A 48 16.08 -15.21 24.92
C THR A 48 15.94 -16.49 24.09
N PRO A 49 14.74 -16.86 23.62
CA PRO A 49 14.59 -18.02 22.74
C PRO A 49 15.45 -17.92 21.47
N TYR A 50 15.75 -16.71 20.98
CA TYR A 50 16.64 -16.52 19.84
C TYR A 50 18.09 -16.86 20.17
N SER A 51 18.62 -16.38 21.30
CA SER A 51 20.01 -16.66 21.69
C SER A 51 20.26 -18.14 21.96
N LEU A 52 19.24 -18.88 22.39
CA LEU A 52 19.32 -20.34 22.52
C LEU A 52 19.39 -21.08 21.17
N VAL A 53 18.81 -20.52 20.11
CA VAL A 53 18.78 -21.14 18.78
C VAL A 53 20.03 -20.80 17.97
N TYR A 54 20.51 -19.56 18.06
CA TYR A 54 21.58 -19.04 17.21
C TYR A 54 22.89 -18.76 17.95
N GLY A 55 22.92 -18.87 19.29
CA GLY A 55 24.13 -18.65 20.09
C GLY A 55 24.59 -17.19 20.20
N MET A 56 23.76 -16.23 19.80
CA MET A 56 24.06 -14.79 19.83
C MET A 56 22.85 -13.98 20.30
N GLU A 57 23.09 -12.85 20.96
CA GLU A 57 22.03 -11.91 21.33
C GLU A 57 21.41 -11.25 20.09
N THR A 58 20.13 -10.93 20.16
CA THR A 58 19.39 -10.32 19.05
C THR A 58 19.91 -8.90 18.82
N VAL A 59 20.72 -8.68 17.79
CA VAL A 59 21.06 -7.34 17.31
C VAL A 59 19.83 -6.77 16.61
N LEU A 60 19.08 -5.95 17.35
CA LEU A 60 17.68 -5.54 17.12
C LEU A 60 17.33 -4.77 15.84
N LEU A 61 18.22 -4.59 14.85
CA LEU A 61 17.92 -3.69 13.72
C LEU A 61 17.24 -4.37 12.52
N ILE A 62 17.77 -5.48 12.01
CA ILE A 62 17.51 -5.84 10.61
C ILE A 62 16.19 -6.62 10.37
N GLU A 63 15.75 -7.41 11.35
CA GLU A 63 14.50 -8.19 11.24
C GLU A 63 13.24 -7.37 11.62
N VAL A 64 13.43 -6.24 12.33
CA VAL A 64 12.34 -5.40 12.89
C VAL A 64 12.09 -4.17 12.04
N GLU A 65 13.14 -3.55 11.50
CA GLU A 65 13.06 -2.31 10.72
C GLU A 65 12.50 -2.53 9.31
N ILE A 66 12.55 -3.76 8.80
CA ILE A 66 11.92 -4.14 7.54
C ILE A 66 10.63 -4.89 7.87
N PRO A 67 9.47 -4.22 8.07
CA PRO A 67 8.21 -4.88 7.79
C PRO A 67 8.36 -5.48 6.40
N SER A 68 8.14 -6.79 6.25
CA SER A 68 8.41 -7.48 4.98
C SER A 68 7.91 -6.62 3.82
N MET A 69 8.71 -6.49 2.76
CA MET A 69 8.39 -5.62 1.62
C MET A 69 6.94 -5.77 1.15
N ARG A 70 6.40 -7.00 1.28
CA ARG A 70 5.01 -7.36 1.02
C ARG A 70 3.98 -6.68 1.94
N ILE A 71 4.24 -6.57 3.25
CA ILE A 71 3.36 -5.89 4.21
C ILE A 71 3.34 -4.39 3.94
N MET A 72 4.50 -3.77 3.72
CA MET A 72 4.58 -2.34 3.39
C MET A 72 3.87 -2.03 2.06
N ALA A 73 4.12 -2.83 1.02
CA ALA A 73 3.45 -2.67 -0.27
C ALA A 73 1.92 -2.83 -0.15
N ARG A 74 1.44 -3.79 0.66
CA ARG A 74 -0.01 -3.96 0.91
C ARG A 74 -0.62 -2.78 1.65
N ALA A 75 0.05 -2.26 2.67
CA ALA A 75 -0.43 -1.11 3.42
C ALA A 75 -0.48 0.15 2.54
N PHE A 76 0.55 0.39 1.72
CA PHE A 76 0.62 1.51 0.79
C PHE A 76 -0.44 1.39 -0.32
N ASN A 77 -0.57 0.21 -0.93
CA ASN A 77 -1.49 -0.03 -2.04
C ASN A 77 -2.95 -0.20 -1.60
N LYS A 78 -3.25 -0.28 -0.29
CA LYS A 78 -4.62 -0.47 0.24
C LYS A 78 -5.60 0.61 -0.23
N LYS A 79 -5.12 1.82 -0.54
CA LYS A 79 -5.94 2.95 -1.01
C LYS A 79 -5.80 3.24 -2.50
N VAL A 80 -4.94 2.52 -3.22
CA VAL A 80 -4.76 2.70 -4.66
C VAL A 80 -5.98 2.11 -5.37
N ARG A 81 -6.76 2.97 -6.02
CA ARG A 81 -7.84 2.53 -6.90
C ARG A 81 -7.26 2.44 -8.31
N ILE A 82 -7.23 1.23 -8.86
CA ILE A 82 -6.89 1.01 -10.27
C ILE A 82 -7.94 1.74 -11.11
N ARG A 83 -7.49 2.67 -11.96
CA ARG A 83 -8.33 3.32 -12.95
C ARG A 83 -8.08 2.63 -14.28
N GLU A 84 -9.07 1.91 -14.77
CA GLU A 84 -9.01 1.27 -16.08
C GLU A 84 -9.66 2.19 -17.11
N PHE A 85 -8.92 2.54 -18.15
CA PHE A 85 -9.41 3.30 -19.29
C PHE A 85 -9.45 2.39 -20.51
N SER A 86 -10.47 2.57 -21.35
CA SER A 86 -10.61 1.86 -22.63
C SER A 86 -10.63 2.88 -23.77
N PRO A 87 -10.12 2.53 -24.96
CA PRO A 87 -10.34 3.32 -26.17
C PRO A 87 -11.82 3.67 -26.34
N GLY A 88 -12.12 4.93 -26.60
CA GLY A 88 -13.48 5.48 -26.69
C GLY A 88 -14.03 6.08 -25.39
N ASP A 89 -13.39 5.87 -24.24
CA ASP A 89 -13.82 6.50 -22.98
C ASP A 89 -13.67 8.02 -23.05
N LEU A 90 -14.67 8.74 -22.51
CA LEU A 90 -14.57 10.18 -22.28
C LEU A 90 -13.86 10.47 -20.95
N ILE A 91 -12.90 11.38 -20.98
CA ILE A 91 -12.09 11.73 -19.81
C ILE A 91 -11.87 13.24 -19.70
N LEU A 92 -11.68 13.71 -18.47
CA LEU A 92 -11.29 15.09 -18.18
C LEU A 92 -9.80 15.16 -17.83
N TRP A 93 -9.10 16.16 -18.35
CA TRP A 93 -7.69 16.38 -18.05
C TRP A 93 -7.52 17.37 -16.89
N LYS A 94 -6.86 16.94 -15.82
CA LYS A 94 -6.50 17.81 -14.70
C LYS A 94 -5.40 18.80 -15.08
N VAL A 95 -5.69 20.09 -14.93
CA VAL A 95 -4.72 21.17 -15.13
C VAL A 95 -3.83 21.27 -13.89
N LEU A 96 -2.52 21.06 -14.05
CA LEU A 96 -1.55 21.02 -12.93
C LEU A 96 -1.04 22.40 -12.49
N HIS A 97 -1.24 23.44 -13.31
CA HIS A 97 -0.86 24.81 -13.00
C HIS A 97 -2.09 25.71 -13.05
N ILE A 98 -2.57 26.15 -11.89
CA ILE A 98 -3.40 27.35 -11.80
C ILE A 98 -2.46 28.51 -12.14
N ALA A 99 -2.23 28.77 -13.44
CA ALA A 99 -1.98 30.14 -13.84
C ALA A 99 -3.13 30.96 -13.25
N LEU A 100 -2.84 32.15 -12.73
CA LEU A 100 -3.83 33.07 -12.16
C LEU A 100 -4.88 33.36 -13.24
N ASP A 101 -5.88 32.51 -13.32
CA ASP A 101 -6.94 32.63 -14.27
C ASP A 101 -7.83 33.76 -13.72
N SER A 102 -8.13 34.75 -14.55
CA SER A 102 -9.03 35.85 -14.19
C SER A 102 -10.44 35.35 -13.83
N ARG A 103 -10.71 34.05 -14.02
CA ARG A 103 -11.95 33.32 -13.75
C ARG A 103 -12.25 33.05 -12.26
N GLY A 104 -11.31 33.29 -11.35
CA GLY A 104 -11.56 33.31 -9.90
C GLY A 104 -11.82 31.93 -9.26
N LYS A 105 -12.23 31.90 -7.99
CA LYS A 105 -12.34 30.70 -7.13
C LYS A 105 -13.27 29.59 -7.64
N PHE A 106 -14.10 29.88 -8.64
CA PHE A 106 -15.10 28.96 -9.20
C PHE A 106 -14.71 28.40 -10.58
N ALA A 107 -13.48 28.64 -11.05
CA ALA A 107 -13.00 28.08 -12.30
C ALA A 107 -12.94 26.54 -12.24
N TYR A 108 -13.33 25.89 -13.35
CA TYR A 108 -13.22 24.46 -13.50
C TYR A 108 -11.73 24.05 -13.48
N LYS A 109 -11.39 23.01 -12.70
CA LYS A 109 -9.98 22.55 -12.53
C LYS A 109 -9.55 21.50 -13.55
N TYR A 110 -10.44 21.21 -14.50
CA TYR A 110 -10.25 20.20 -15.51
C TYR A 110 -10.58 20.82 -16.86
N ASP A 111 -9.76 20.51 -17.85
CA ASP A 111 -9.99 20.85 -19.24
C ASP A 111 -10.70 19.71 -19.94
N GLY A 112 -11.67 20.09 -20.78
CA GLY A 112 -12.30 19.32 -21.86
C GLY A 112 -12.85 17.94 -21.51
N PRO A 113 -13.90 17.47 -22.20
CA PRO A 113 -13.99 16.04 -22.47
C PRO A 113 -13.02 15.70 -23.61
N PHE A 114 -12.11 14.76 -23.38
CA PHE A 114 -11.25 14.15 -24.38
C PHE A 114 -11.64 12.69 -24.59
N ILE A 115 -11.37 12.15 -25.76
CA ILE A 115 -11.61 10.75 -26.09
C ILE A 115 -10.30 9.97 -25.96
N VAL A 116 -10.32 8.87 -25.21
CA VAL A 116 -9.18 7.95 -25.15
C VAL A 116 -9.01 7.27 -26.52
N LYS A 117 -7.85 7.45 -27.15
CA LYS A 117 -7.52 6.76 -28.41
C LYS A 117 -6.82 5.43 -28.13
N GLU A 118 -5.75 5.47 -27.35
CA GLU A 118 -4.90 4.32 -27.09
C GLU A 118 -4.42 4.32 -25.63
N VAL A 119 -4.33 3.12 -25.05
CA VAL A 119 -3.89 2.91 -23.66
C VAL A 119 -2.72 1.95 -23.67
N PHE A 120 -1.61 2.38 -23.07
CA PHE A 120 -0.37 1.60 -23.01
C PHE A 120 -0.27 0.78 -21.71
N ASN A 121 0.40 -0.36 -21.79
CA ASN A 121 0.79 -1.20 -20.64
C ASN A 121 1.83 -0.46 -19.77
N GLY A 122 1.34 0.41 -18.90
CA GLY A 122 2.15 1.35 -18.12
C GLY A 122 1.37 2.57 -17.65
N GLY A 123 0.11 2.72 -18.06
CA GLY A 123 -0.74 3.82 -17.63
C GLY A 123 -0.49 5.13 -18.38
N ALA A 124 0.13 5.07 -19.56
CA ALA A 124 0.17 6.19 -20.48
C ALA A 124 -1.02 6.10 -21.45
N ILE A 125 -1.56 7.25 -21.86
CA ILE A 125 -2.76 7.35 -22.69
C ILE A 125 -2.52 8.41 -23.77
N ILE A 126 -2.89 8.08 -25.01
CA ILE A 126 -3.02 9.04 -26.11
C ILE A 126 -4.49 9.43 -26.25
N LEU A 127 -4.72 10.72 -26.46
CA LEU A 127 -6.05 11.30 -26.53
C LEU A 127 -6.34 11.88 -27.90
N ASN A 128 -7.61 11.88 -28.26
CA ASN A 128 -8.15 12.70 -29.32
C ASN A 128 -9.02 13.80 -28.72
N ASP A 129 -8.97 14.97 -29.34
CA ASP A 129 -9.94 16.02 -29.11
C ASP A 129 -11.33 15.58 -29.61
N MET A 130 -12.38 16.27 -29.20
CA MET A 130 -13.76 16.00 -29.64
C MET A 130 -13.92 16.13 -31.17
N ASP A 131 -13.06 16.93 -31.81
CA ASP A 131 -13.01 17.12 -33.26
C ASP A 131 -12.16 16.06 -33.99
N GLY A 132 -11.60 15.09 -33.27
CA GLY A 132 -10.79 14.00 -33.84
C GLY A 132 -9.31 14.33 -34.04
N ASN A 133 -8.85 15.50 -33.60
CA ASN A 133 -7.43 15.87 -33.65
C ASN A 133 -6.64 15.11 -32.57
N GLU A 134 -5.53 14.48 -32.97
CA GLU A 134 -4.76 13.62 -32.08
C GLU A 134 -3.76 14.42 -31.24
N ASN A 135 -3.68 14.09 -29.95
CA ASN A 135 -2.62 14.60 -29.10
C ASN A 135 -1.39 13.69 -29.27
N ALA A 136 -0.33 14.22 -29.88
CA ALA A 136 0.83 13.41 -30.28
C ALA A 136 1.64 12.84 -29.11
N LEU A 137 1.48 13.38 -27.90
CA LEU A 137 2.25 12.97 -26.73
C LEU A 137 1.42 12.09 -25.79
N PRO A 138 1.95 10.93 -25.37
CA PRO A 138 1.30 10.11 -24.37
C PRO A 138 1.36 10.78 -22.99
N VAL A 139 0.23 10.80 -22.27
CA VAL A 139 0.10 11.44 -20.95
C VAL A 139 -0.25 10.38 -19.89
N ASN A 140 0.21 10.58 -18.66
CA ASN A 140 -0.07 9.68 -17.55
C ASN A 140 -1.58 9.65 -17.19
N ALA A 141 -2.14 8.45 -17.04
CA ALA A 141 -3.51 8.14 -16.62
C ALA A 141 -3.94 8.83 -15.31
N ASP A 142 -3.00 9.09 -14.40
CA ASP A 142 -3.27 9.78 -13.13
C ASP A 142 -3.71 11.24 -13.32
N ALA A 143 -3.36 11.85 -14.46
CA ALA A 143 -3.80 13.19 -14.83
C ALA A 143 -5.27 13.21 -15.28
N PHE A 144 -5.89 12.04 -15.50
CA PHE A 144 -7.22 11.93 -16.07
C PHE A 144 -8.27 11.39 -15.10
N LYS A 145 -9.52 11.76 -15.37
CA LYS A 145 -10.71 11.27 -14.67
C LYS A 145 -11.79 10.91 -15.69
N LYS A 146 -12.42 9.73 -15.57
CA LYS A 146 -13.56 9.37 -16.44
C LYS A 146 -14.70 10.37 -16.31
N TYR A 147 -15.28 10.71 -17.45
CA TYR A 147 -16.45 11.56 -17.62
C TYR A 147 -17.60 10.72 -18.16
N TYR A 148 -18.78 10.89 -17.58
CA TYR A 148 -20.02 10.28 -18.06
C TYR A 148 -20.99 11.44 -18.28
N PRO A 149 -21.42 11.69 -19.53
CA PRO A 149 -22.36 12.77 -19.86
C PRO A 149 -23.77 12.50 -19.32
#